data_AF-A0A2S6TJQ6-F1
#
_entry.id   AF-A0A2S6TJQ6-F1
#
_cell.length_a   1.000
_cell.length_b   1.000
_cell.length_c   1.000
_cell.angle_alpha   90.00
_cell.angle_beta   90.00
_cell.angle_gamma   90.00
#
_symmetry.space_group_name_H-M   'P 1'
#
loop_
_entity.id
_entity.type
_entity.pdbx_description
1 polymer ?
#
loop_
_entity_poly.entity_id
_entity_poly.type
_entity_poly.pdbx_seq_one_letter_code
_entity_poly.pdbx_strand_id
1 'polypeptide(L)'
;MLASLPMPEEIILLTGDVEGPHFRVILESHNPALVVVHAQTRDELEAACLRPTIGGGARRLISFSTSVIVPAALLEALDLPAYNF
;
A
#
# COMPACT_ATOMS: atom_id res chain seq x y z
N MET A 1 -20.34 14.99 9.63
CA MET A 1 -19.81 13.62 9.81
C MET A 1 -18.94 13.31 8.61
N LEU A 2 -17.64 13.11 8.81
CA LEU A 2 -16.84 12.47 7.76
C LEU A 2 -17.33 11.02 7.70
N ALA A 3 -17.78 10.56 6.53
CA ALA A 3 -18.06 9.14 6.35
C ALA A 3 -16.77 8.36 6.68
N SER A 4 -16.89 7.28 7.46
CA SER A 4 -15.74 6.40 7.70
C SER A 4 -15.29 5.85 6.35
N LEU A 5 -14.05 6.12 5.97
CA LEU A 5 -13.46 5.51 4.78
C LEU A 5 -13.49 3.97 4.93
N PRO A 6 -13.68 3.22 3.84
CA PRO A 6 -13.65 1.78 3.92
C PRO A 6 -12.27 1.31 4.43
N MET A 7 -12.27 0.21 5.17
CA MET A 7 -11.03 -0.44 5.57
C MET A 7 -10.29 -0.95 4.33
N PRO A 8 -8.96 -0.76 4.23
CA PRO A 8 -8.21 -1.30 3.11
C PRO A 8 -8.22 -2.83 3.14
N GLU A 9 -8.48 -3.42 1.99
CA GLU A 9 -8.34 -4.86 1.77
C GLU A 9 -6.95 -5.20 1.21
N GLU A 10 -6.30 -4.21 0.60
CA GLU A 10 -4.95 -4.32 0.09
C GLU A 10 -4.11 -3.09 0.45
N ILE A 11 -2.88 -3.33 0.91
CA ILE A 11 -1.89 -2.28 1.15
C ILE A 11 -0.67 -2.56 0.27
N ILE A 12 -0.31 -1.56 -0.56
CA ILE A 12 1.03 -1.47 -1.12
C ILE A 12 1.91 -0.81 -0.06
N LEU A 13 2.90 -1.55 0.42
CA LEU A 13 3.87 -1.10 1.41
C LEU A 13 5.17 -0.75 0.69
N LEU A 14 5.45 0.55 0.55
CA LEU A 14 6.63 1.09 -0.11
C LEU A 14 7.72 1.41 0.92
N THR A 15 8.65 0.47 1.14
CA THR A 15 9.71 0.56 2.17
C THR A 15 10.87 -0.36 1.82
N GLY A 16 11.99 -0.24 2.52
CA GLY A 16 13.13 -1.18 2.41
C GLY A 16 12.81 -2.63 2.82
N ASP A 17 13.72 -3.53 2.49
CA ASP A 17 13.66 -4.96 2.84
C ASP A 17 13.84 -5.24 4.33
N VAL A 18 14.51 -4.34 5.06
CA VAL A 18 14.67 -4.44 6.52
C VAL A 18 13.32 -4.23 7.21
N GLU A 19 12.55 -3.21 6.84
CA GLU A 19 11.29 -2.87 7.50
C GLU A 19 10.10 -3.69 6.97
N GLY A 20 10.10 -4.02 5.68
CA GLY A 20 8.99 -4.67 4.98
C GLY A 20 8.41 -5.90 5.70
N PRO A 21 9.23 -6.90 6.08
CA PRO A 21 8.77 -8.08 6.80
C PRO A 21 8.14 -7.76 8.17
N HIS A 22 8.71 -6.81 8.90
CA HIS A 22 8.22 -6.43 10.23
C HIS A 22 6.85 -5.76 10.13
N PHE A 23 6.69 -4.81 9.21
CA PHE A 23 5.40 -4.15 8.99
C PHE A 23 4.35 -5.10 8.44
N ARG A 24 4.71 -6.01 7.53
CA ARG A 24 3.79 -7.05 7.04
C ARG A 24 3.19 -7.82 8.21
N VAL A 25 4.03 -8.36 9.10
CA VAL A 25 3.57 -9.13 10.27
C VAL A 25 2.63 -8.31 11.15
N ILE A 26 2.97 -7.06 11.42
CA ILE A 26 2.13 -6.18 12.24
C ILE A 26 0.78 -5.93 11.55
N LEU A 27 0.77 -5.56 10.28
CA LEU A 27 -0.44 -5.26 9.51
C LEU A 27 -1.37 -6.47 9.41
N GLU A 28 -0.82 -7.64 9.07
CA GLU A 28 -1.56 -8.90 8.98
C GLU A 28 -2.04 -9.39 10.36
N SER A 29 -1.37 -9.04 11.46
CA SER A 29 -1.85 -9.36 12.83
C SER A 29 -3.12 -8.58 13.21
N HIS A 30 -3.29 -7.37 12.68
CA HIS A 30 -4.48 -6.54 12.90
C HIS A 30 -5.62 -6.89 11.93
N ASN A 31 -5.30 -7.29 10.70
CA ASN A 31 -6.27 -7.79 9.73
C ASN A 31 -5.68 -9.00 8.99
N PRO A 32 -5.98 -10.24 9.43
CA PRO A 32 -5.46 -11.45 8.79
C PRO A 32 -5.92 -11.67 7.34
N ALA A 33 -6.97 -10.97 6.89
CA ALA A 33 -7.44 -11.02 5.50
C ALA A 33 -6.79 -9.94 4.61
N LEU A 34 -5.98 -9.05 5.18
CA LEU A 34 -5.30 -8.00 4.44
C LEU A 34 -4.26 -8.58 3.49
N VAL A 35 -4.28 -8.12 2.24
CA VAL A 35 -3.22 -8.40 1.28
C VAL A 35 -2.15 -7.32 1.40
N VAL A 36 -0.95 -7.68 1.81
CA VAL A 36 0.21 -6.78 1.81
C VAL A 36 1.08 -7.07 0.59
N VAL A 37 1.31 -6.06 -0.23
CA VAL A 37 2.27 -6.10 -1.34
C VAL A 37 3.40 -5.15 -1.07
N HIS A 38 4.59 -5.73 -0.87
CA HIS A 38 5.81 -4.99 -0.62
C HIS A 38 6.39 -4.51 -1.95
N ALA A 39 6.80 -3.25 -1.98
CA ALA A 39 7.56 -2.64 -3.05
C ALA A 39 8.72 -1.84 -2.43
N GLN A 40 9.85 -1.84 -3.10
CA GLN A 40 11.06 -1.11 -2.70
C GLN A 40 11.45 -0.09 -3.76
N THR A 41 11.17 -0.40 -5.02
CA THR A 41 11.54 0.41 -6.18
C THR A 41 10.33 1.05 -6.83
N ARG A 42 10.59 2.06 -7.67
CA ARG A 42 9.57 2.69 -8.51
C ARG A 42 8.89 1.67 -9.44
N ASP A 43 9.67 0.79 -10.06
CA ASP A 43 9.14 -0.17 -11.03
C ASP A 43 8.24 -1.21 -10.33
N GLU A 44 8.61 -1.64 -9.13
CA GLU A 44 7.77 -2.52 -8.30
C GLU A 44 6.48 -1.83 -7.86
N LEU A 45 6.55 -0.55 -7.49
CA LEU A 45 5.37 0.25 -7.15
C LEU A 45 4.43 0.38 -8.36
N GLU A 46 4.96 0.71 -9.53
CA GLU A 46 4.20 0.81 -10.77
C GLU A 46 3.54 -0.53 -11.10
N ALA A 47 4.28 -1.64 -11.04
CA ALA A 47 3.75 -2.98 -11.27
C ALA A 47 2.64 -3.35 -10.25
N ALA A 48 2.83 -2.99 -8.98
CA ALA A 48 1.84 -3.22 -7.93
C ALA A 48 0.56 -2.40 -8.12
N CYS A 49 0.66 -1.17 -8.61
CA CYS A 49 -0.51 -0.34 -8.92
C CYS A 49 -1.27 -0.82 -10.16
N LEU A 50 -0.56 -1.31 -11.19
CA LEU A 50 -1.19 -1.72 -12.46
C LEU A 50 -1.90 -3.08 -12.38
N ARG A 51 -1.53 -3.93 -11.43
CA ARG A 51 -2.25 -5.19 -11.24
C ARG A 51 -3.64 -4.97 -10.61
N PRO A 52 -4.63 -5.79 -10.97
CA PRO A 52 -5.90 -5.83 -10.24
C PRO A 52 -5.68 -6.10 -8.75
N THR A 53 -6.52 -5.49 -7.90
CA THR A 53 -6.56 -5.83 -6.47
C THR A 53 -7.08 -7.25 -6.31
N ILE A 54 -6.52 -7.97 -5.34
CA ILE A 54 -7.03 -9.31 -5.03
C ILE A 54 -8.42 -9.13 -4.41
N GLY A 55 -9.44 -9.78 -4.98
CA GLY A 55 -10.82 -9.68 -4.49
C GLY A 55 -11.58 -8.40 -4.88
N GLY A 56 -10.97 -7.49 -5.66
CA GLY A 56 -11.61 -6.24 -6.08
C GLY A 56 -11.75 -5.19 -4.97
N GLY A 57 -11.05 -5.38 -3.85
CA GLY A 57 -11.10 -4.52 -2.68
C GLY A 57 -10.39 -3.18 -2.85
N ALA A 58 -10.63 -2.27 -1.90
CA ALA A 58 -10.02 -0.94 -1.87
C ALA A 58 -8.53 -0.99 -1.50
N ARG A 59 -7.69 -0.34 -2.32
CA ARG A 59 -6.24 -0.28 -2.16
C ARG A 59 -5.78 1.01 -1.49
N ARG A 60 -4.83 0.87 -0.56
CA ARG A 60 -4.06 2.00 0.01
C ARG A 60 -2.57 1.85 -0.28
N LEU A 61 -1.89 2.98 -0.48
CA LEU A 61 -0.44 3.08 -0.43
C LEU A 61 0.02 3.57 0.94
N ILE A 62 1.01 2.89 1.52
CA ILE A 62 1.76 3.36 2.69
C ILE A 62 3.24 3.38 2.32
N SER A 63 3.89 4.53 2.49
CA SER A 63 5.34 4.67 2.36
C SER A 63 6.00 4.89 3.71
N PHE A 64 7.17 4.28 3.88
CA PHE A 64 8.03 4.47 5.05
C PHE A 64 9.49 4.44 4.60
N SER A 65 10.29 5.43 5.01
CA SER A 65 11.75 5.49 4.79
C SER A 65 12.19 5.06 3.39
N THR A 66 11.57 5.63 2.36
CA THR A 66 11.85 5.32 0.95
C THR A 66 12.42 6.53 0.21
N SER A 67 13.28 6.29 -0.78
CA SER A 67 13.77 7.30 -1.73
C SER A 67 12.91 7.44 -2.98
N VAL A 68 11.87 6.61 -3.11
CA VAL A 68 11.00 6.59 -4.29
C VAL A 68 10.07 7.81 -4.27
N ILE A 69 10.22 8.67 -5.28
CA ILE A 69 9.24 9.72 -5.57
C ILE A 69 8.06 9.09 -6.30
N VAL A 70 6.91 9.04 -5.65
CA VAL A 70 5.70 8.43 -6.20
C VAL A 70 5.14 9.30 -7.34
N PRO A 71 4.95 8.76 -8.55
CA PRO A 71 4.33 9.50 -9.65
C PRO A 71 2.90 9.95 -9.29
N ALA A 72 2.54 11.20 -9.62
CA ALA A 72 1.22 11.75 -9.35
C ALA A 72 0.07 10.89 -9.90
N ALA A 73 0.22 10.36 -11.11
CA ALA A 73 -0.77 9.47 -11.73
C ALA A 73 -1.06 8.21 -10.90
N LEU A 74 -0.09 7.69 -10.13
CA LEU A 74 -0.32 6.56 -9.25
C LEU A 74 -1.13 6.98 -8.02
N LEU A 75 -0.85 8.16 -7.45
CA LEU A 75 -1.60 8.69 -6.30
C LEU A 75 -3.06 8.98 -6.64
N GLU A 76 -3.29 9.53 -7.83
CA GLU A 76 -4.63 9.84 -8.36
C GLU A 76 -5.46 8.58 -8.64
N ALA A 77 -4.80 7.44 -8.87
CA ALA A 77 -5.45 6.16 -9.17
C ALA A 77 -5.78 5.32 -7.92
N LEU A 78 -5.43 5.76 -6.71
CA LEU A 78 -5.70 5.00 -5.48
C LEU A 78 -7.15 5.16 -5.04
N ASP A 79 -7.76 4.06 -4.57
CA ASP A 79 -9.10 4.07 -3.99
C ASP A 79 -9.15 4.81 -2.64
N LEU A 80 -8.04 4.77 -1.91
CA LEU A 80 -7.90 5.31 -0.57
C LEU A 80 -6.72 6.31 -0.51
N PRO A 81 -6.78 7.29 0.41
CA PRO A 81 -5.66 8.20 0.64
C PRO A 81 -4.37 7.45 0.93
N ALA A 82 -3.27 7.92 0.32
CA ALA A 82 -1.92 7.45 0.61
C ALA A 82 -1.39 8.07 1.91
N TYR A 83 -0.58 7.31 2.66
CA TYR A 83 0.12 7.80 3.85
C TYR A 83 1.63 7.70 3.68
N ASN A 84 2.34 8.66 4.25
CA ASN A 84 3.80 8.72 4.26
C ASN A 84 4.31 9.00 5.67
N PHE A 85 5.36 8.28 6.08
CA PHE A 85 5.95 8.33 7.40
C PHE A 85 7.49 8.37 7.32
#